data_AF-A0A4Q4X4N3-F1
#
_entry.id   AF-A0A4Q4X4N3-F1
#
_cell.length_a   1.000
_cell.length_b   1.000
_cell.length_c   1.000
_cell.angle_alpha   90.00
_cell.angle_beta   90.00
_cell.angle_gamma   90.00
#
_symmetry.space_group_name_H-M   'P 1'
#
loop_
_entity.id
_entity.type
_entity.pdbx_description
1 polymer ?
#
loop_
_entity_poly.entity_id
_entity_poly.type
_entity_poly.pdbx_seq_one_letter_code
_entity_poly.pdbx_strand_id
1 'polypeptide(L)'
;MLAAQIPSGSQSPGQMGRGTSPYTQVLRAQVAVSHLSISQATSADKSSPLPFISEDTKTPSTRVFLAILASEITGVGVALGVFIAFRSPWALLWLMPLLVRFISAIFALHREQLVSSVSSSAVDDPPHDFEIHCPQSEGNFMLLSGPPALVLQFFRHYGHPKRDRLREVVQLLCVIISGCQFPAELLCSMIWMPSEIQNIWLAYHLYVVIAMHVSRYCYIGHSATTEAKIAEAFAKQVCEKVASATTRKASILFGHQRDGLQTLKVDLSVTYHGRNKEGRDKMEELLHPAFSKA
;
A
#
# COMPACT_ATOMS: atom_id res chain seq x y z
N MET A 1 42.72 -38.07 -38.52
CA MET A 1 43.13 -37.81 -39.91
C MET A 1 42.03 -38.34 -40.82
N LEU A 2 41.09 -37.48 -41.22
CA LEU A 2 40.45 -37.50 -42.54
C LEU A 2 39.62 -36.23 -42.65
N ALA A 3 40.04 -35.37 -43.55
CA ALA A 3 39.38 -34.13 -43.95
C ALA A 3 38.38 -34.43 -45.08
N ALA A 4 37.28 -33.69 -45.11
CA ALA A 4 36.52 -33.38 -46.32
C ALA A 4 35.64 -32.15 -46.02
N GLN A 5 36.09 -30.95 -46.41
CA GLN A 5 35.75 -30.25 -47.65
C GLN A 5 34.32 -29.68 -47.67
N ILE A 6 34.29 -28.36 -47.48
CA ILE A 6 33.17 -27.44 -47.67
C ILE A 6 32.96 -27.23 -49.19
N PRO A 7 31.71 -27.22 -49.69
CA PRO A 7 31.36 -26.45 -50.85
C PRO A 7 30.56 -25.21 -50.43
N SER A 8 31.18 -24.06 -50.68
CA SER A 8 30.57 -22.74 -50.74
C SER A 8 29.56 -22.67 -51.89
N GLY A 9 28.30 -22.38 -51.56
CA GLY A 9 27.24 -22.11 -52.52
C GLY A 9 26.39 -20.94 -52.04
N SER A 10 26.76 -19.74 -52.45
CA SER A 10 25.99 -18.51 -52.27
C SER A 10 24.83 -18.48 -53.26
N GLN A 11 23.59 -18.70 -52.80
CA GLN A 11 22.39 -18.21 -53.50
C GLN A 11 21.29 -17.85 -52.49
N SER A 12 21.02 -16.55 -52.42
CA SER A 12 19.72 -15.96 -52.08
C SER A 12 19.37 -15.07 -53.29
N PRO A 13 18.12 -14.67 -53.57
CA PRO A 13 16.86 -14.92 -52.85
C PRO A 13 15.71 -15.39 -53.77
N GLY A 14 14.74 -16.12 -53.23
CA GLY A 14 13.55 -16.52 -53.99
C GLY A 14 12.40 -16.84 -53.07
N GLN A 15 11.43 -15.91 -53.03
CA GLN A 15 10.14 -16.04 -52.37
C GLN A 15 9.53 -17.43 -52.53
N MET A 16 9.12 -18.06 -51.42
CA MET A 16 8.04 -19.03 -51.48
C MET A 16 7.38 -19.22 -50.10
N GLY A 17 6.06 -19.08 -50.08
CA GLY A 17 5.21 -19.80 -49.14
C GLY A 17 4.84 -19.07 -47.85
N ARG A 18 3.82 -18.21 -47.93
CA ARG A 18 2.91 -17.93 -46.81
C ARG A 18 2.40 -19.24 -46.20
N GLY A 19 2.92 -19.58 -45.02
CA GLY A 19 2.27 -20.47 -44.07
C GLY A 19 1.96 -19.65 -42.83
N THR A 20 0.81 -18.96 -42.81
CA THR A 20 0.26 -18.35 -41.58
C THR A 20 -0.25 -19.47 -40.67
N SER A 21 0.69 -20.15 -40.00
CA SER A 21 0.38 -20.78 -38.73
C SER A 21 0.13 -19.66 -37.72
N PRO A 22 -1.01 -19.62 -37.01
CA PRO A 22 -1.19 -18.69 -35.91
C PRO A 22 -0.25 -19.16 -34.80
N TYR A 23 1.01 -18.71 -34.86
CA TYR A 23 1.88 -18.70 -33.71
C TYR A 23 1.14 -17.92 -32.64
N THR A 24 0.55 -18.62 -31.69
CA THR A 24 0.09 -18.05 -30.43
C THR A 24 1.34 -17.43 -29.83
N GLN A 25 1.51 -16.12 -30.01
CA GLN A 25 2.69 -15.41 -29.57
C GLN A 25 2.70 -15.56 -28.04
N VAL A 26 3.59 -16.40 -27.53
CA VAL A 26 3.71 -16.65 -26.09
C VAL A 26 4.12 -15.32 -25.46
N LEU A 27 3.15 -14.64 -24.85
CA LEU A 27 3.35 -13.34 -24.23
C LEU A 27 4.30 -13.55 -23.04
N ARG A 28 5.56 -13.12 -23.18
CA ARG A 28 6.59 -13.27 -22.14
C ARG A 28 6.46 -12.22 -21.03
N ALA A 29 5.87 -11.07 -21.35
CA ALA A 29 5.62 -9.98 -20.41
C ALA A 29 4.43 -9.16 -20.90
N GLN A 30 3.64 -8.64 -19.95
CA GLN A 30 2.60 -7.65 -20.21
C GLN A 30 3.02 -6.30 -19.63
N VAL A 31 2.67 -5.24 -20.34
CA VAL A 31 2.86 -3.86 -19.92
C VAL A 31 1.51 -3.32 -19.46
N ALA A 32 1.44 -2.87 -18.20
CA ALA A 32 0.23 -2.28 -17.66
C ALA A 32 0.24 -0.76 -17.85
N VAL A 33 -0.86 -0.23 -18.37
CA VAL A 33 -1.16 1.20 -18.38
C VAL A 33 -2.30 1.43 -17.39
N SER A 34 -1.99 2.09 -16.28
CA SER A 34 -2.92 2.38 -15.20
C SER A 34 -3.32 3.85 -15.27
N HIS A 35 -4.61 4.10 -15.42
CA HIS A 35 -5.21 5.42 -15.43
C HIS A 35 -6.09 5.58 -14.20
N LEU A 36 -5.70 6.48 -13.30
CA LEU A 36 -6.46 6.85 -12.13
C LEU A 36 -7.17 8.19 -12.40
N SER A 37 -8.48 8.23 -12.27
CA SER A 37 -9.26 9.46 -12.40
C SER A 37 -9.87 9.84 -11.05
N ILE A 38 -9.64 11.07 -10.63
CA ILE A 38 -10.17 11.63 -9.37
C ILE A 38 -11.24 12.66 -9.73
N SER A 39 -12.43 12.49 -9.17
CA SER A 39 -13.55 13.42 -9.32
C SER A 39 -14.29 13.60 -8.00
N GLN A 40 -15.09 14.66 -7.88
CA GLN A 40 -15.98 14.82 -6.73
C GLN A 40 -17.15 13.84 -6.82
N ALA A 41 -17.45 13.15 -5.72
CA ALA A 41 -18.54 12.17 -5.70
C ALA A 41 -19.91 12.87 -5.82
N THR A 42 -20.72 12.48 -6.80
CA THR A 42 -22.08 12.98 -6.95
C THR A 42 -23.00 12.37 -5.89
N SER A 43 -24.20 12.94 -5.69
CA SER A 43 -25.22 12.36 -4.81
C SER A 43 -25.61 10.94 -5.22
N ALA A 44 -25.58 10.62 -6.52
CA ALA A 44 -25.84 9.28 -7.04
C ALA A 44 -24.69 8.31 -6.72
N ASP A 45 -23.44 8.77 -6.78
CA ASP A 45 -22.30 7.94 -6.39
C ASP A 45 -22.33 7.62 -4.89
N LYS A 46 -22.71 8.58 -4.05
CA LYS A 46 -22.82 8.39 -2.59
C LYS A 46 -23.85 7.34 -2.19
N SER A 47 -24.99 7.30 -2.89
CA SER A 47 -26.04 6.31 -2.67
C SER A 47 -25.80 4.96 -3.37
N SER A 48 -24.82 4.88 -4.27
CA SER A 48 -24.45 3.65 -4.97
C SER A 48 -23.86 2.58 -4.02
N PRO A 49 -23.71 1.31 -4.44
CA PRO A 49 -23.06 0.27 -3.64
C PRO A 49 -21.52 0.31 -3.71
N LEU A 50 -20.92 1.42 -4.20
CA LEU A 50 -19.45 1.52 -4.28
C LEU A 50 -18.79 1.38 -2.90
N PRO A 51 -17.65 0.67 -2.80
CA PRO A 51 -16.92 0.56 -1.54
C PRO A 51 -16.43 1.95 -1.12
N PHE A 52 -16.66 2.27 0.15
CA PHE A 52 -16.22 3.52 0.76
C PHE A 52 -15.05 3.27 1.69
N ILE A 53 -13.99 4.04 1.50
CA ILE A 53 -12.77 3.97 2.28
C ILE A 53 -12.63 5.28 3.04
N SER A 54 -12.68 5.17 4.36
CA SER A 54 -12.50 6.31 5.25
C SER A 54 -11.03 6.67 5.35
N GLU A 55 -10.73 7.97 5.29
CA GLU A 55 -9.41 8.50 5.67
C GLU A 55 -9.10 8.18 7.14
N ASP A 56 -7.87 7.73 7.42
CA ASP A 56 -7.36 7.51 8.77
C ASP A 56 -6.59 8.74 9.28
N THR A 57 -7.30 9.87 9.39
CA THR A 57 -6.74 11.19 9.77
C THR A 57 -7.21 11.67 11.15
N LYS A 58 -8.06 10.88 11.83
CA LYS A 58 -8.61 11.21 13.15
C LYS A 58 -7.67 10.81 14.28
N THR A 59 -7.97 11.32 15.48
CA THR A 59 -7.45 10.75 16.72
C THR A 59 -7.78 9.26 16.80
N PRO A 60 -6.88 8.44 17.36
CA PRO A 60 -7.12 7.01 17.50
C PRO A 60 -8.40 6.77 18.31
N SER A 61 -9.33 6.03 17.70
CA SER A 61 -10.59 5.67 18.35
C SER A 61 -10.37 4.62 19.45
N THR A 62 -11.37 4.40 20.30
CA THR A 62 -11.35 3.32 21.32
C THR A 62 -11.03 1.95 20.73
N ARG A 63 -11.39 1.72 19.46
CA ARG A 63 -11.05 0.49 18.73
C ARG A 63 -9.54 0.29 18.58
N VAL A 64 -8.79 1.38 18.42
CA VAL A 64 -7.32 1.31 18.32
C VAL A 64 -6.71 0.88 19.65
N PHE A 65 -7.21 1.41 20.77
CA PHE A 65 -6.75 1.00 22.10
C PHE A 65 -7.07 -0.47 22.39
N LEU A 66 -8.26 -0.94 22.02
CA LEU A 66 -8.61 -2.36 22.13
C LEU A 66 -7.75 -3.24 21.22
N ALA A 67 -7.46 -2.80 20.00
CA ALA A 67 -6.59 -3.50 19.07
C ALA A 67 -5.15 -3.60 19.62
N ILE A 68 -4.63 -2.52 20.23
CA ILE A 68 -3.33 -2.52 20.91
C ILE A 68 -3.32 -3.56 22.03
N LEU A 69 -4.33 -3.55 22.90
CA LEU A 69 -4.44 -4.52 24.00
C LEU A 69 -4.51 -5.96 23.48
N ALA A 70 -5.34 -6.21 22.46
CA ALA A 70 -5.49 -7.53 21.84
C ALA A 70 -4.17 -8.00 21.21
N SER A 71 -3.42 -7.10 20.58
CA SER A 71 -2.12 -7.41 19.95
C SER A 71 -1.02 -7.78 20.96
N GLU A 72 -1.19 -7.40 22.23
CA GLU A 72 -0.20 -7.62 23.30
C GLU A 72 -0.67 -8.63 24.34
N ILE A 73 -1.79 -9.31 24.13
CA ILE A 73 -2.39 -10.21 25.13
C ILE A 73 -1.44 -11.34 25.54
N THR A 74 -0.60 -11.83 24.62
CA THR A 74 0.42 -12.84 24.92
C THR A 74 1.50 -12.31 25.82
N GLY A 75 1.96 -11.07 25.60
CA GLY A 75 2.92 -10.39 26.47
C GLY A 75 2.37 -10.15 27.87
N VAL A 76 1.12 -9.68 27.95
CA VAL A 76 0.41 -9.49 29.22
C VAL A 76 0.26 -10.80 29.99
N GLY A 77 -0.09 -11.89 29.30
CA GLY A 77 -0.21 -13.22 29.89
C GLY A 77 1.11 -13.71 30.49
N VAL A 78 2.23 -13.56 29.76
CA VAL A 78 3.56 -13.92 30.26
C VAL A 78 3.97 -13.05 31.44
N ALA A 79 3.76 -11.73 31.36
CA ALA A 79 4.03 -10.80 32.46
C ALA A 79 3.29 -11.23 33.74
N LEU A 80 2.00 -11.55 33.63
CA LEU A 80 1.19 -11.99 34.76
C LEU A 80 1.69 -13.33 35.32
N GLY A 81 2.03 -14.28 34.47
CA GLY A 81 2.61 -15.56 34.87
C GLY A 81 3.91 -15.41 35.65
N VAL A 82 4.84 -14.58 35.14
CA VAL A 82 6.11 -14.29 35.82
C VAL A 82 5.87 -13.58 37.16
N PHE A 83 4.96 -12.62 37.20
CA PHE A 83 4.63 -11.90 38.43
C PHE A 83 4.02 -12.82 39.51
N ILE A 84 3.10 -13.70 39.13
CA ILE A 84 2.45 -14.63 40.09
C ILE A 84 3.45 -15.67 40.61
N ALA A 85 4.23 -16.28 39.71
CA ALA A 85 5.12 -17.39 40.07
C ALA A 85 6.38 -16.92 40.80
N PHE A 86 6.98 -15.81 40.38
CA PHE A 86 8.29 -15.36 40.87
C PHE A 86 8.21 -14.08 41.71
N ARG A 87 7.06 -13.40 41.77
CA ARG A 87 6.88 -12.08 42.42
C ARG A 87 7.96 -11.07 42.03
N SER A 88 8.40 -11.15 40.78
CA SER A 88 9.55 -10.43 40.29
C SER A 88 9.15 -9.16 39.54
N PRO A 89 9.84 -8.02 39.77
CA PRO A 89 9.62 -6.81 39.00
C PRO A 89 10.02 -6.96 37.52
N TRP A 90 10.79 -8.00 37.17
CA TRP A 90 11.15 -8.29 35.77
C TRP A 90 9.93 -8.49 34.87
N ALA A 91 8.78 -8.89 35.43
CA ALA A 91 7.51 -8.97 34.71
C ALA A 91 7.14 -7.69 33.93
N LEU A 92 7.61 -6.52 34.40
CA LEU A 92 7.36 -5.23 33.75
C LEU A 92 7.97 -5.14 32.34
N LEU A 93 9.03 -5.90 32.04
CA LEU A 93 9.67 -5.88 30.72
C LEU A 93 8.69 -6.31 29.63
N TRP A 94 7.91 -7.36 29.87
CA TRP A 94 6.89 -7.83 28.93
C TRP A 94 5.71 -6.87 28.75
N LEU A 95 5.53 -5.91 29.66
CA LEU A 95 4.51 -4.86 29.55
C LEU A 95 5.04 -3.60 28.84
N MET A 96 6.36 -3.47 28.65
CA MET A 96 6.94 -2.29 27.99
C MET A 96 6.40 -2.04 26.57
N PRO A 97 6.28 -3.05 25.67
CA PRO A 97 5.71 -2.83 24.34
C PRO A 97 4.30 -2.25 24.39
N LEU A 98 3.47 -2.77 25.30
CA LEU A 98 2.10 -2.31 25.51
C LEU A 98 2.07 -0.85 25.96
N LEU A 99 2.90 -0.49 26.95
CA LEU A 99 2.99 0.88 27.45
C LEU A 99 3.45 1.85 26.36
N VAL A 100 4.50 1.51 25.63
CA VAL A 100 5.03 2.33 24.53
C VAL A 100 3.98 2.52 23.44
N ARG A 101 3.24 1.45 23.08
CA ARG A 101 2.14 1.54 22.09
C ARG A 101 0.98 2.39 22.57
N PHE A 102 0.61 2.32 23.84
CA PHE A 102 -0.43 3.19 24.39
C PHE A 102 -0.01 4.66 24.42
N ILE A 103 1.23 4.94 24.84
CA ILE A 103 1.77 6.30 24.80
C ILE A 103 1.80 6.80 23.35
N SER A 104 2.31 6.01 22.42
CA SER A 104 2.30 6.34 20.99
C SER A 104 0.88 6.60 20.47
N ALA A 105 -0.11 5.81 20.85
CA ALA A 105 -1.49 6.05 20.44
C ALA A 105 -2.07 7.36 21.02
N ILE A 106 -1.86 7.64 22.31
CA ILE A 106 -2.34 8.88 22.95
C ILE A 106 -1.72 10.12 22.26
N PHE A 107 -0.42 10.05 21.96
CA PHE A 107 0.33 11.12 21.32
C PHE A 107 0.37 10.99 19.80
N ALA A 108 -0.53 10.23 19.18
CA ALA A 108 -0.55 10.05 17.73
C ALA A 108 -0.60 11.40 17.03
N LEU A 109 0.17 11.53 15.94
CA LEU A 109 0.23 12.75 15.14
C LEU A 109 -1.08 12.93 14.40
N HIS A 110 -1.66 14.13 14.52
CA HIS A 110 -2.79 14.50 13.71
C HIS A 110 -2.32 14.69 12.27
N ARG A 111 -3.08 14.16 11.32
CA ARG A 111 -2.81 14.36 9.89
C ARG A 111 -3.81 15.33 9.29
N GLU A 112 -3.38 16.04 8.27
CA GLU A 112 -4.27 16.88 7.48
C GLU A 112 -5.26 16.01 6.69
N GLN A 113 -6.52 16.43 6.74
CA GLN A 113 -7.63 15.83 6.00
C GLN A 113 -7.66 16.37 4.57
N LEU A 114 -8.36 15.68 3.68
CA LEU A 114 -8.78 16.29 2.43
C LEU A 114 -9.71 17.47 2.72
N VAL A 115 -9.17 18.69 2.75
CA VAL A 115 -9.93 19.94 2.80
C VAL A 115 -10.92 19.99 1.62
N SER A 116 -12.18 20.36 1.88
CA SER A 116 -13.07 20.85 0.84
C SER A 116 -12.47 22.09 0.21
N SER A 117 -11.70 21.96 -0.87
CA SER A 117 -11.43 23.07 -1.78
C SER A 117 -12.70 23.36 -2.61
N VAL A 118 -13.83 23.54 -1.92
CA VAL A 118 -15.04 24.16 -2.46
C VAL A 118 -14.88 25.67 -2.29
N SER A 119 -13.78 26.22 -2.80
CA SER A 119 -13.92 27.47 -3.53
C SER A 119 -14.61 27.05 -4.83
N SER A 120 -15.82 27.54 -5.05
CA SER A 120 -16.70 27.27 -6.20
C SER A 120 -16.02 27.37 -7.58
N SER A 121 -14.80 27.88 -7.65
CA SER A 121 -13.94 27.95 -8.83
C SER A 121 -13.27 26.62 -9.22
N ALA A 122 -13.06 25.67 -8.28
CA ALA A 122 -12.26 24.46 -8.53
C ALA A 122 -13.05 23.31 -9.18
N VAL A 123 -14.38 23.37 -9.16
CA VAL A 123 -15.27 22.35 -9.77
C VAL A 123 -15.42 22.58 -11.27
N ASP A 124 -15.23 23.82 -11.73
CA ASP A 124 -15.28 24.21 -13.15
C ASP A 124 -13.90 24.19 -13.83
N ASP A 125 -12.83 23.91 -13.08
CA ASP A 125 -11.50 23.78 -13.69
C ASP A 125 -11.46 22.52 -14.57
N PRO A 126 -10.99 22.63 -15.83
CA PRO A 126 -10.88 21.48 -16.71
C PRO A 126 -9.95 20.44 -16.07
N PRO A 127 -10.26 19.14 -16.20
CA PRO A 127 -9.39 18.09 -15.70
C PRO A 127 -8.01 18.21 -16.35
N HIS A 128 -6.98 18.13 -15.53
CA HIS A 128 -5.59 18.09 -15.99
C HIS A 128 -5.03 16.68 -15.80
N ASP A 129 -4.16 16.32 -16.73
CA ASP A 129 -3.45 15.05 -16.78
C ASP A 129 -2.06 15.20 -16.16
N PHE A 130 -1.75 14.31 -15.22
CA PHE A 130 -0.48 14.24 -14.50
C PHE A 130 0.15 12.86 -14.78
N GLU A 131 1.20 12.87 -15.61
CA GLU A 131 1.98 11.67 -15.90
C GLU A 131 2.93 11.37 -14.73
N ILE A 132 2.90 10.13 -14.23
CA ILE A 132 3.84 9.63 -13.23
C ILE A 132 4.91 8.82 -13.96
N HIS A 133 6.12 9.37 -14.03
CA HIS A 133 7.26 8.68 -14.62
C HIS A 133 7.78 7.60 -13.65
N CYS A 134 7.36 6.35 -13.89
CA CYS A 134 7.94 5.19 -13.23
C CYS A 134 9.31 4.84 -13.84
N PRO A 135 10.25 4.25 -13.06
CA PRO A 135 11.51 3.77 -13.60
C PRO A 135 11.28 2.79 -14.76
N GLN A 136 12.07 2.91 -15.84
CA GLN A 136 11.92 2.06 -17.04
C GLN A 136 12.01 0.56 -16.74
N SER A 137 12.68 0.17 -15.64
CA SER A 137 12.77 -1.21 -15.17
C SER A 137 11.43 -1.82 -14.76
N GLU A 138 10.44 -1.01 -14.40
CA GLU A 138 9.11 -1.47 -13.97
C GLU A 138 8.13 -1.60 -15.14
N GLY A 139 8.43 -0.95 -16.28
CA GLY A 139 7.69 -1.11 -17.53
C GLY A 139 6.21 -0.69 -17.49
N ASN A 140 5.75 -0.03 -16.42
CA ASN A 140 4.37 0.38 -16.23
C ASN A 140 4.19 1.87 -16.50
N PHE A 141 3.06 2.22 -17.13
CA PHE A 141 2.67 3.61 -17.35
C PHE A 141 1.55 3.98 -16.37
N MET A 142 1.68 5.13 -15.71
CA MET A 142 0.71 5.61 -14.74
C MET A 142 0.28 7.04 -15.09
N LEU A 143 -1.03 7.21 -15.31
CA LEU A 143 -1.66 8.49 -15.56
C LEU A 143 -2.62 8.82 -14.43
N LEU A 144 -2.57 10.04 -13.93
CA LEU A 144 -3.53 10.57 -12.98
C LEU A 144 -4.27 11.74 -13.61
N SER A 145 -5.59 11.69 -13.68
CA SER A 145 -6.42 12.76 -14.26
C SER A 145 -7.42 13.28 -13.23
N GLY A 146 -7.61 14.59 -13.19
CA GLY A 146 -8.64 15.20 -12.36
C GLY A 146 -8.49 16.71 -12.24
N PRO A 147 -9.43 17.39 -11.57
CA PRO A 147 -9.30 18.80 -11.29
C PRO A 147 -7.98 19.09 -10.55
N PRO A 148 -7.17 20.08 -11.01
CA PRO A 148 -5.87 20.39 -10.41
C PRO A 148 -5.95 20.61 -8.90
N ALA A 149 -7.02 21.27 -8.43
CA ALA A 149 -7.25 21.52 -7.02
C ALA A 149 -7.32 20.22 -6.20
N LEU A 150 -7.95 19.17 -6.72
CA LEU A 150 -8.08 17.88 -6.03
C LEU A 150 -6.79 17.06 -6.11
N VAL A 151 -6.20 16.98 -7.30
CA VAL A 151 -4.97 16.20 -7.53
C VAL A 151 -3.77 16.80 -6.79
N LEU A 152 -3.55 18.10 -6.92
CA LEU A 152 -2.43 18.77 -6.24
C LEU A 152 -2.62 18.77 -4.72
N GLN A 153 -3.86 18.87 -4.24
CA GLN A 153 -4.13 18.78 -2.82
C GLN A 153 -3.78 17.40 -2.26
N PHE A 154 -4.12 16.33 -2.98
CA PHE A 154 -3.71 14.98 -2.60
C PHE A 154 -2.18 14.88 -2.48
N PHE A 155 -1.42 15.40 -3.44
CA PHE A 155 0.05 15.35 -3.36
C PHE A 155 0.68 16.31 -2.33
N ARG A 156 0.07 17.46 -2.05
CA ARG A 156 0.66 18.49 -1.20
C ARG A 156 0.26 18.38 0.28
N HIS A 157 -0.98 17.98 0.56
CA HIS A 157 -1.57 18.14 1.90
C HIS A 157 -2.08 16.83 2.50
N TYR A 158 -2.54 15.88 1.68
CA TYR A 158 -3.11 14.66 2.23
C TYR A 158 -2.08 13.88 3.05
N GLY A 159 -2.44 13.56 4.30
CA GLY A 159 -1.60 12.76 5.19
C GLY A 159 -0.41 13.52 5.79
N HIS A 160 -0.23 14.81 5.48
CA HIS A 160 0.84 15.62 6.07
C HIS A 160 0.61 15.75 7.58
N PRO A 161 1.63 15.51 8.43
CA PRO A 161 1.48 15.67 9.86
C PRO A 161 1.24 17.16 10.18
N LYS A 162 0.21 17.43 10.98
CA LYS A 162 0.02 18.74 11.61
C LYS A 162 1.14 18.91 12.62
N ARG A 163 1.94 19.97 12.44
CA ARG A 163 3.11 20.22 13.28
C ARG A 163 2.71 20.38 14.75
N ASP A 164 3.20 19.47 15.58
CA ASP A 164 3.03 19.49 17.03
C ASP A 164 4.31 18.92 17.64
N ARG A 165 5.18 19.83 18.11
CA ARG A 165 6.51 19.47 18.61
C ARG A 165 6.46 18.44 19.73
N LEU A 166 5.46 18.51 20.61
CA LEU A 166 5.34 17.58 21.73
C LEU A 166 5.06 16.18 21.20
N ARG A 167 4.04 16.05 20.33
CA ARG A 167 3.67 14.76 19.73
C ARG A 167 4.80 14.19 18.89
N GLU A 168 5.46 15.02 18.09
CA GLU A 168 6.60 14.61 17.26
C GLU A 168 7.74 14.05 18.11
N VAL A 169 8.12 14.75 19.18
CA VAL A 169 9.17 14.30 20.11
C VAL A 169 8.78 13.01 20.80
N VAL A 170 7.54 12.90 21.28
CA VAL A 170 7.05 11.67 21.94
C VAL A 170 7.03 10.49 20.97
N GLN A 171 6.57 10.67 19.73
CA GLN A 171 6.60 9.62 18.71
C GLN A 171 8.04 9.18 18.40
N LEU A 172 8.96 10.14 18.21
CA LEU A 172 10.36 9.83 17.98
C LEU A 172 10.96 9.06 19.16
N LEU A 173 10.66 9.47 20.39
CA LEU A 173 11.09 8.77 21.59
C LEU A 173 10.52 7.35 21.66
N CYS A 174 9.24 7.15 21.32
CA CYS A 174 8.64 5.81 21.27
C CYS A 174 9.35 4.89 20.25
N VAL A 175 9.74 5.43 19.10
CA VAL A 175 10.52 4.69 18.10
C VAL A 175 11.91 4.31 18.64
N ILE A 176 12.61 5.26 19.26
CA ILE A 176 13.93 5.01 19.87
C ILE A 176 13.81 3.94 20.97
N ILE A 177 12.85 4.08 21.89
CA ILE A 177 12.61 3.11 22.96
C ILE A 177 12.33 1.73 22.35
N SER A 178 11.46 1.65 21.34
CA SER A 178 11.13 0.37 20.69
C SER A 178 12.36 -0.27 20.04
N GLY A 179 13.23 0.51 19.39
CA GLY A 179 14.46 0.02 18.77
C GLY A 179 15.52 -0.40 19.79
N CYS A 180 15.61 0.32 20.92
CA CYS A 180 16.56 0.02 22.00
C CYS A 180 16.07 -1.05 22.98
N GLN A 181 14.78 -1.42 22.93
CA GLN A 181 14.18 -2.33 23.89
C GLN A 181 14.88 -3.70 23.88
N PHE A 182 15.01 -4.34 22.72
CA PHE A 182 15.64 -5.66 22.65
C PHE A 182 17.10 -5.67 23.12
N PRO A 183 18.00 -4.78 22.66
CA PRO A 183 19.36 -4.71 23.17
C PRO A 183 19.44 -4.45 24.68
N ALA A 184 18.59 -3.56 25.20
CA ALA A 184 18.56 -3.24 26.63
C ALA A 184 18.07 -4.45 27.45
N GLU A 185 17.01 -5.11 27.01
CA GLU A 185 16.49 -6.32 27.65
C GLU A 185 17.51 -7.47 27.63
N LEU A 186 18.20 -7.67 26.52
CA LEU A 186 19.25 -8.68 26.40
C LEU A 186 20.39 -8.42 27.39
N LEU A 187 20.86 -7.18 27.47
CA LEU A 187 21.89 -6.78 28.44
C LEU A 187 21.39 -7.01 29.87
N CYS A 188 20.15 -6.60 30.16
CA CYS A 188 19.54 -6.80 31.48
C CYS A 188 19.41 -8.28 31.84
N SER A 189 19.03 -9.09 30.86
CA SER A 189 18.89 -10.53 31.00
C SER A 189 20.22 -11.21 31.29
N MET A 190 21.33 -10.74 30.73
CA MET A 190 22.65 -11.35 30.96
C MET A 190 23.27 -10.99 32.31
N ILE A 191 22.99 -9.80 32.84
CA ILE A 191 23.69 -9.30 34.02
C ILE A 191 22.88 -9.48 35.31
N TRP A 192 21.57 -9.21 35.28
CA TRP A 192 20.77 -9.08 36.51
C TRP A 192 19.57 -10.04 36.61
N MET A 193 19.16 -10.69 35.52
CA MET A 193 17.97 -11.54 35.51
C MET A 193 18.29 -12.96 36.02
N PRO A 194 17.46 -13.53 36.92
CA PRO A 194 17.61 -14.92 37.37
C PRO A 194 17.45 -15.92 36.21
N SER A 195 18.14 -17.06 36.30
CA SER A 195 18.18 -18.10 35.26
C SER A 195 16.79 -18.58 34.81
N GLU A 196 15.87 -18.80 35.77
CA GLU A 196 14.51 -19.24 35.47
C GLU A 196 13.74 -18.23 34.62
N ILE A 197 13.86 -16.94 34.96
CA ILE A 197 13.19 -15.84 34.25
C ILE A 197 13.85 -15.61 32.89
N GLN A 198 15.18 -15.76 32.81
CA GLN A 198 15.93 -15.68 31.55
C GLN A 198 15.48 -16.75 30.55
N ASN A 199 15.23 -17.99 31.00
CA ASN A 199 14.71 -19.05 30.14
C ASN A 199 13.34 -18.70 29.57
N ILE A 200 12.45 -18.14 30.40
CA ILE A 200 11.12 -17.67 29.98
C ILE A 200 11.25 -16.51 28.97
N TRP A 201 12.14 -15.55 29.25
CA TRP A 201 12.42 -14.42 28.38
C TRP A 201 12.93 -14.87 27.00
N LEU A 202 13.86 -15.83 26.97
CA LEU A 202 14.40 -16.39 25.74
C LEU A 202 13.32 -17.13 24.93
N ALA A 203 12.52 -17.97 25.59
CA ALA A 203 11.42 -18.69 24.95
C ALA A 203 10.39 -17.74 24.34
N TYR A 204 10.04 -16.67 25.07
CA TYR A 204 9.12 -15.64 24.58
C TYR A 204 9.69 -14.90 23.36
N HIS A 205 10.96 -14.51 23.39
CA HIS A 205 11.59 -13.83 22.26
C HIS A 205 11.67 -14.72 21.02
N LEU A 206 11.96 -16.01 21.20
CA LEU A 206 11.90 -16.98 20.10
C LEU A 206 10.48 -17.06 19.50
N TYR A 207 9.45 -17.12 20.36
CA TYR A 207 8.06 -17.07 19.92
C TYR A 207 7.76 -15.80 19.12
N VAL A 208 8.14 -14.62 19.60
CA VAL A 208 7.91 -13.34 18.90
C VAL A 208 8.60 -13.32 17.53
N VAL A 209 9.85 -13.79 17.45
CA VAL A 209 10.58 -13.87 16.18
C VAL A 209 9.87 -14.80 15.20
N ILE A 210 9.44 -15.98 15.64
CA ILE A 210 8.69 -16.92 14.80
C ILE A 210 7.36 -16.30 14.35
N ALA A 211 6.59 -15.72 15.27
CA ALA A 211 5.31 -15.08 14.98
C ALA A 211 5.46 -13.94 13.96
N MET A 212 6.50 -13.12 14.08
CA MET A 212 6.83 -12.06 13.12
C MET A 212 7.15 -12.61 11.72
N HIS A 213 7.87 -13.72 11.63
CA HIS A 213 8.16 -14.36 10.34
C HIS A 213 6.88 -14.92 9.71
N VAL A 214 6.06 -15.62 10.51
CA VAL A 214 4.76 -16.12 10.06
C VAL A 214 3.87 -14.97 9.58
N SER A 215 3.74 -13.88 10.35
CA SER A 215 2.92 -12.74 9.96
C SER A 215 3.40 -12.09 8.65
N ARG A 216 4.73 -11.98 8.48
CA ARG A 216 5.34 -11.44 7.27
C ARG A 216 5.06 -12.28 6.03
N TYR A 217 5.15 -13.60 6.12
CA TYR A 217 4.95 -14.49 4.97
C TYR A 217 3.48 -14.84 4.70
N CYS A 218 2.63 -14.78 5.73
CA CYS A 218 1.19 -15.02 5.60
C CYS A 218 0.38 -13.75 5.29
N TYR A 219 1.03 -12.61 5.06
CA TYR A 219 0.38 -11.31 4.79
C TYR A 219 -0.62 -10.86 5.88
N ILE A 220 -0.43 -11.32 7.11
CA ILE A 220 -1.33 -11.00 8.23
C ILE A 220 -1.12 -9.52 8.60
N GLY A 221 -2.19 -8.73 8.54
CA GLY A 221 -2.17 -7.31 8.91
C GLY A 221 -1.82 -6.34 7.76
N HIS A 222 -1.71 -6.82 6.52
CA HIS A 222 -1.40 -5.95 5.38
C HIS A 222 -2.49 -4.87 5.13
N SER A 223 -3.75 -5.11 5.53
CA SER A 223 -4.89 -4.19 5.35
C SER A 223 -5.00 -3.07 6.42
N ALA A 224 -3.97 -2.87 7.25
CA ALA A 224 -4.07 -1.91 8.35
C ALA A 224 -4.05 -0.44 7.89
N THR A 225 -3.36 -0.13 6.79
CA THR A 225 -3.21 1.25 6.31
C THR A 225 -4.29 1.65 5.30
N THR A 226 -4.51 2.96 5.14
CA THR A 226 -5.49 3.49 4.19
C THR A 226 -5.12 3.12 2.76
N GLU A 227 -3.83 3.17 2.41
CA GLU A 227 -3.30 2.80 1.10
C GLU A 227 -3.55 1.32 0.80
N ALA A 228 -3.35 0.46 1.80
CA ALA A 228 -3.61 -0.96 1.66
C ALA A 228 -5.11 -1.26 1.46
N LYS A 229 -5.99 -0.56 2.19
CA LYS A 229 -7.45 -0.66 1.99
C LYS A 229 -7.86 -0.20 0.60
N ILE A 230 -7.26 0.88 0.09
CA ILE A 230 -7.47 1.36 -1.29
C ILE A 230 -7.04 0.29 -2.29
N ALA A 231 -5.82 -0.25 -2.14
CA ALA A 231 -5.30 -1.29 -3.01
C ALA A 231 -6.17 -2.56 -2.98
N GLU A 232 -6.61 -3.01 -1.80
CA GLU A 232 -7.47 -4.18 -1.62
C GLU A 232 -8.84 -3.96 -2.26
N ALA A 233 -9.45 -2.78 -2.09
CA ALA A 233 -10.75 -2.47 -2.69
C ALA A 233 -10.69 -2.46 -4.22
N PHE A 234 -9.60 -1.93 -4.80
CA PHE A 234 -9.38 -2.02 -6.24
C PHE A 234 -9.10 -3.46 -6.69
N ALA A 235 -8.21 -4.18 -6.00
CA ALA A 235 -7.86 -5.56 -6.35
C ALA A 235 -9.08 -6.48 -6.33
N LYS A 236 -9.94 -6.37 -5.31
CA LYS A 236 -11.17 -7.16 -5.22
C LYS A 236 -12.09 -6.93 -6.42
N GLN A 237 -12.34 -5.69 -6.81
CA GLN A 237 -13.18 -5.36 -7.98
C GLN A 237 -12.56 -5.78 -9.32
N VAL A 238 -11.23 -5.66 -9.43
CA VAL A 238 -10.48 -6.05 -10.63
C VAL A 238 -10.46 -7.58 -10.79
N CYS A 239 -10.41 -8.33 -9.69
CA CYS A 239 -10.43 -9.80 -9.68
C CYS A 239 -11.84 -10.39 -9.82
N GLU A 240 -12.87 -9.76 -9.25
CA GLU A 240 -14.26 -10.25 -9.35
C GLU A 240 -14.83 -10.10 -10.77
N LYS A 241 -14.35 -9.12 -11.55
CA LYS A 241 -14.71 -8.95 -12.96
C LYS A 241 -13.89 -9.90 -13.85
N VAL A 242 -14.12 -11.20 -13.73
CA VAL A 242 -13.58 -12.22 -14.66
C VAL A 242 -14.44 -12.26 -15.93
N ALA A 243 -13.95 -11.69 -17.02
CA ALA A 243 -14.12 -12.22 -18.38
C ALA A 243 -13.44 -11.31 -19.42
N SER A 244 -12.34 -11.79 -20.01
CA SER A 244 -11.91 -11.51 -21.39
C SER A 244 -11.65 -10.06 -21.86
N ALA A 245 -11.66 -9.06 -20.98
CA ALA A 245 -11.41 -7.67 -21.36
C ALA A 245 -9.94 -7.28 -21.15
N THR A 246 -9.31 -6.75 -22.19
CA THR A 246 -8.00 -6.07 -22.16
C THR A 246 -7.97 -4.89 -21.18
N THR A 247 -9.14 -4.43 -20.74
CA THR A 247 -9.37 -3.31 -19.83
C THR A 247 -10.10 -3.76 -18.58
N ARG A 248 -9.53 -3.45 -17.40
CA ARG A 248 -10.15 -3.66 -16.10
C ARG A 248 -10.47 -2.31 -15.47
N LYS A 249 -11.71 -2.15 -15.00
CA LYS A 249 -12.19 -0.92 -14.36
C LYS A 249 -12.69 -1.18 -12.95
N ALA A 250 -12.26 -0.37 -12.00
CA ALA A 250 -12.70 -0.41 -10.62
C ALA A 250 -12.91 1.02 -10.10
N SER A 251 -13.85 1.17 -9.17
CA SER A 251 -14.27 2.50 -8.68
C SER A 251 -14.44 2.44 -7.18
N ILE A 252 -13.94 3.43 -6.46
CA ILE A 252 -14.09 3.53 -5.00
C ILE A 252 -14.56 4.93 -4.62
N LEU A 253 -15.16 5.03 -3.43
CA LEU A 253 -15.37 6.30 -2.76
C LEU A 253 -14.30 6.48 -1.69
N PHE A 254 -13.71 7.66 -1.62
CA PHE A 254 -12.66 7.99 -0.68
C PHE A 254 -12.96 9.32 0.02
N GLY A 255 -12.84 9.37 1.34
CA GLY A 255 -13.03 10.61 2.09
C GLY A 255 -13.31 10.37 3.56
N HIS A 256 -13.73 11.41 4.27
CA HIS A 256 -13.97 11.34 5.71
C HIS A 256 -15.28 10.66 6.12
N GLN A 257 -16.36 10.98 5.40
CA GLN A 257 -17.70 10.44 5.60
C GLN A 257 -18.29 10.21 4.22
N ARG A 258 -19.03 9.11 4.03
CA ARG A 258 -19.61 8.75 2.74
C ARG A 258 -20.43 9.90 2.14
N ASP A 259 -21.29 10.51 2.95
CA ASP A 259 -22.19 11.58 2.53
C ASP A 259 -21.55 12.97 2.53
N GLY A 260 -20.31 13.09 3.02
CA GLY A 260 -19.60 14.35 3.18
C GLY A 260 -19.35 15.09 1.86
N LEU A 261 -19.20 16.41 1.92
CA LEU A 261 -18.88 17.24 0.74
C LEU A 261 -17.45 16.97 0.21
N GLN A 262 -16.62 16.32 1.01
CA GLN A 262 -15.21 15.98 0.73
C GLN A 262 -15.04 14.61 0.09
N THR A 263 -16.13 13.88 -0.16
CA THR A 263 -16.05 12.54 -0.75
C THR A 263 -15.61 12.63 -2.20
N LEU A 264 -14.52 11.95 -2.51
CA LEU A 264 -13.99 11.78 -3.84
C LEU A 264 -14.46 10.43 -4.41
N LYS A 265 -14.74 10.42 -5.70
CA LYS A 265 -14.83 9.21 -6.49
C LYS A 265 -13.50 9.01 -7.19
N VAL A 266 -12.94 7.82 -7.02
CA VAL A 266 -11.68 7.44 -7.64
C VAL A 266 -11.92 6.25 -8.54
N ASP A 267 -11.70 6.45 -9.84
CA ASP A 267 -11.87 5.44 -10.88
C ASP A 267 -10.50 4.98 -11.35
N LEU A 268 -10.25 3.67 -11.32
CA LEU A 268 -9.04 3.03 -11.81
C LEU A 268 -9.37 2.24 -13.08
N SER A 269 -8.67 2.54 -14.16
CA SER A 269 -8.69 1.83 -15.43
C SER A 269 -7.31 1.26 -15.71
N VAL A 270 -7.18 -0.08 -15.72
CA VAL A 270 -5.94 -0.76 -16.06
C VAL A 270 -6.10 -1.47 -17.41
N THR A 271 -5.18 -1.20 -18.33
CA THR A 271 -5.10 -1.92 -19.61
C THR A 271 -3.78 -2.68 -19.72
N TYR A 272 -3.82 -3.86 -20.32
CA TYR A 272 -2.65 -4.73 -20.47
C TYR A 272 -2.28 -4.88 -21.93
N HIS A 273 -1.01 -4.65 -22.25
CA HIS A 273 -0.47 -4.66 -23.61
C HIS A 273 0.68 -5.65 -23.74
N GLY A 274 0.85 -6.24 -24.92
CA GLY A 274 1.89 -7.26 -25.14
C GLY A 274 3.26 -6.67 -25.42
N ARG A 275 3.32 -5.38 -25.76
CA ARG A 275 4.57 -4.67 -26.06
C ARG A 275 4.61 -3.32 -25.33
N ASN A 276 5.81 -2.89 -24.96
CA ASN A 276 6.01 -1.57 -24.35
C ASN A 276 5.55 -0.43 -25.26
N LYS A 277 5.78 -0.57 -26.58
CA LYS A 277 5.30 0.39 -27.57
C LYS A 277 3.77 0.56 -27.53
N GLU A 278 3.03 -0.55 -27.48
CA GLU A 278 1.55 -0.51 -27.38
C GLU A 278 1.07 0.18 -26.10
N GLY A 279 1.76 -0.06 -24.98
CA GLY A 279 1.49 0.64 -23.72
C GLY A 279 1.76 2.14 -23.81
N ARG A 280 2.85 2.54 -24.48
CA ARG A 280 3.18 3.94 -24.73
C ARG A 280 2.17 4.61 -25.65
N ASP A 281 1.81 3.96 -26.76
CA ASP A 281 0.81 4.46 -27.71
C ASP A 281 -0.54 4.67 -26.98
N LYS A 282 -0.90 3.75 -26.07
CA LYS A 282 -2.10 3.90 -25.24
C LYS A 282 -1.99 5.04 -24.22
N MET A 283 -0.82 5.25 -23.64
CA MET A 283 -0.56 6.39 -22.74
C MET A 283 -0.71 7.72 -23.49
N GLU A 284 -0.13 7.81 -24.71
CA GLU A 284 -0.26 8.99 -25.57
C GLU A 284 -1.71 9.22 -26.01
N GLU A 285 -2.48 8.15 -26.29
CA GLU A 285 -3.93 8.24 -26.57
C GLU A 285 -4.70 8.85 -25.38
N LEU A 286 -4.36 8.46 -24.16
CA LEU A 286 -5.00 8.97 -22.95
C LEU A 286 -4.65 10.43 -22.66
N LEU A 287 -3.41 10.85 -22.94
CA LEU A 287 -2.94 12.24 -22.79
C LEU A 287 -3.49 13.18 -23.86
N HIS A 288 -3.80 12.65 -25.04
CA HIS A 288 -4.23 13.42 -26.21
C HIS A 288 -5.50 12.86 -26.87
N PRO A 289 -6.65 12.88 -26.16
CA PRO A 289 -7.89 12.31 -26.67
C PRO A 289 -8.39 13.00 -27.97
N ALA A 290 -7.93 14.23 -28.24
CA ALA A 290 -8.26 14.99 -29.44
C ALA A 290 -7.57 14.47 -30.73
N PHE A 291 -6.46 13.73 -30.63
CA PHE A 291 -5.71 13.24 -31.80
C PHE A 291 -6.07 11.80 -32.21
N SER A 292 -6.87 11.08 -31.41
CA SER A 292 -7.26 9.68 -31.69
C SER A 292 -8.47 9.53 -32.63
N LYS A 293 -9.14 10.63 -33.02
CA LYS A 293 -10.34 10.60 -33.89
C LYS A 293 -10.10 11.17 -35.30
N ALA A 294 -8.86 11.46 -35.67
CA ALA A 294 -8.48 11.94 -37.01
C ALA A 294 -8.00 10.80 -37.91
#